data_AF-A0A5J4TPP3-F1
#
_entry.id   AF-A0A5J4TPP3-F1
#
_cell.length_a   1.000
_cell.length_b   1.000
_cell.length_c   1.000
_cell.angle_alpha   90.00
_cell.angle_beta   90.00
_cell.angle_gamma   90.00
#
_symmetry.space_group_name_H-M   'P 1'
#
loop_
_entity.id
_entity.type
_entity.pdbx_description
1 polymer ?
#
loop_
_entity_poly.entity_id
_entity_poly.type
_entity_poly.pdbx_seq_one_letter_code
_entity_poly.pdbx_strand_id
1 'polypeptide(L)'
;TYPSATCEKDKKCKFELATQTNVTCPCLSTGDPRAGKGQCPYYCTSKDQPNSNCVCDSNPSAQYPPSTCNSEKKCTAYSDQTVPTNSCACSSSNHPTGCKCPTEISQLIGIPKTRCECLSTGDPRAGNGQCPTYCVKGSITSDCFCDTGLSDYPQAQCIQDQKCKFELINQNQKYCQCLSTGDPRAGNGQCPAYCASKDQPNKDCACDSGSTSYPPQTCQQEKQCTASSNSQVPQDSCTCIESNYPQGCKYPNDSQYLVDISKERCECKTTGDPRANGISPTYCIKDSLILDCECDTGSYQYPSATCSKDKLCTFDLINQTNVTCPCLTVNDPRNESVCKQIIVDPPITDSDPSDTKPDDEQQEGSKKDVDEQKTEKEESSSANLIMIISVTIGIKKEQQYIQEEQYSIRNIIGDIKQSYQTRKTQNPKSRKSIIFR
;
A
#
# COMPACT_ATOMS: atom_id res chain seq x y z
N THR A 1 -55.23 -31.38 -42.62
CA THR A 1 -54.50 -31.19 -43.89
C THR A 1 -53.47 -30.11 -43.69
N TYR A 2 -52.21 -30.36 -43.99
CA TYR A 2 -51.18 -29.33 -43.88
C TYR A 2 -51.30 -28.40 -45.10
N PRO A 3 -51.57 -27.08 -44.93
CA PRO A 3 -51.89 -26.20 -46.05
C PRO A 3 -50.76 -26.17 -47.09
N SER A 4 -51.12 -26.27 -48.37
CA SER A 4 -50.16 -26.30 -49.48
C SER A 4 -49.21 -25.10 -49.48
N ALA A 5 -49.72 -23.89 -49.17
CA ALA A 5 -48.89 -22.69 -49.06
C ALA A 5 -47.86 -22.76 -47.92
N THR A 6 -48.21 -23.35 -46.78
CA THR A 6 -47.28 -23.56 -45.66
C THR A 6 -46.21 -24.58 -46.04
N CYS A 7 -46.59 -25.64 -46.76
CA CYS A 7 -45.65 -26.65 -47.24
C CYS A 7 -44.60 -26.10 -48.20
N GLU A 8 -45.01 -25.30 -49.18
CA GLU A 8 -44.07 -24.68 -50.12
C GLU A 8 -43.14 -23.69 -49.42
N LYS A 9 -43.64 -22.95 -48.41
CA LYS A 9 -42.82 -22.08 -47.57
C LYS A 9 -41.76 -22.89 -46.81
N ASP A 10 -42.17 -23.93 -46.09
CA ASP A 10 -41.27 -24.74 -45.27
C ASP A 10 -40.22 -25.47 -46.12
N LYS A 11 -40.60 -25.91 -47.34
CA LYS A 11 -39.67 -26.49 -48.32
C LYS A 11 -38.57 -25.49 -48.73
N LYS A 12 -38.94 -24.24 -49.04
CA LYS A 12 -37.97 -23.18 -49.36
C LYS A 12 -37.05 -22.87 -48.18
N CYS A 13 -37.60 -22.74 -46.98
CA CYS A 13 -36.80 -22.49 -45.78
C CYS A 13 -35.85 -23.65 -45.42
N LYS A 14 -36.17 -24.88 -45.84
CA LYS A 14 -35.34 -26.06 -45.57
C LYS A 14 -34.23 -26.29 -46.61
N PHE A 15 -34.51 -26.09 -47.89
CA PHE A 15 -33.59 -26.48 -48.97
C PHE A 15 -32.94 -25.30 -49.71
N GLU A 16 -33.57 -24.11 -49.67
CA GLU A 16 -33.13 -22.93 -50.43
C GLU A 16 -32.90 -21.72 -49.50
N LEU A 17 -32.61 -21.97 -48.22
CA LEU A 17 -32.56 -20.93 -47.18
C LEU A 17 -31.69 -19.72 -47.56
N ALA A 18 -30.54 -19.95 -48.20
CA ALA A 18 -29.58 -18.90 -48.56
C ALA A 18 -30.13 -17.81 -49.50
N THR A 19 -31.20 -18.10 -50.26
CA THR A 19 -31.84 -17.14 -51.18
C THR A 19 -33.11 -16.51 -50.60
N GLN A 20 -33.54 -16.89 -49.39
CA GLN A 20 -34.77 -16.41 -48.76
C GLN A 20 -34.51 -15.22 -47.83
N THR A 21 -35.49 -14.32 -47.71
CA THR A 21 -35.45 -13.19 -46.75
C THR A 21 -35.76 -13.63 -45.32
N ASN A 22 -35.40 -12.81 -44.33
CA ASN A 22 -35.75 -13.06 -42.93
C ASN A 22 -37.27 -12.96 -42.64
N VAL A 23 -38.01 -12.27 -43.51
CA VAL A 23 -39.49 -12.18 -43.46
C VAL A 23 -40.12 -13.50 -43.89
N THR A 24 -39.58 -14.12 -44.94
CA THR A 24 -40.06 -15.41 -45.43
C THR A 24 -39.60 -16.55 -44.52
N CYS A 25 -38.32 -16.60 -44.19
CA CYS A 25 -37.72 -17.63 -43.35
C CYS A 25 -36.97 -16.96 -42.19
N PRO A 26 -37.45 -17.08 -40.94
CA PRO A 26 -36.75 -16.54 -39.78
C PRO A 26 -35.28 -16.96 -39.74
N CYS A 27 -34.43 -16.12 -39.16
CA CYS A 27 -33.01 -16.44 -39.02
C CYS A 27 -32.81 -17.67 -38.13
N LEU A 28 -31.93 -18.58 -38.53
CA LEU A 28 -31.57 -19.72 -37.68
C LEU A 28 -30.78 -19.25 -36.47
N SER A 29 -30.87 -20.01 -35.38
CA SER A 29 -30.15 -19.75 -34.14
C SER A 29 -28.68 -20.19 -34.19
N THR A 30 -28.30 -20.97 -35.20
CA THR A 30 -26.93 -21.39 -35.48
C THR A 30 -26.74 -21.60 -36.99
N GLY A 31 -25.55 -21.29 -37.51
CA GLY A 31 -25.14 -21.63 -38.87
C GLY A 31 -26.03 -21.08 -40.01
N ASP A 32 -26.80 -20.00 -39.79
CA ASP A 32 -27.59 -19.41 -40.87
C ASP A 32 -26.66 -18.91 -42.00
N PRO A 33 -26.80 -19.41 -43.25
CA PRO A 33 -25.92 -19.02 -44.36
C PRO A 33 -26.05 -17.54 -44.75
N ARG A 34 -27.08 -16.85 -44.23
CA ARG A 34 -27.37 -15.44 -44.45
C ARG A 34 -26.87 -14.53 -43.31
N ALA A 35 -26.38 -15.10 -42.21
CA ALA A 35 -25.84 -14.33 -41.09
C ALA A 35 -24.72 -13.39 -41.56
N GLY A 36 -24.80 -12.12 -41.18
CA GLY A 36 -23.82 -11.10 -41.56
C GLY A 36 -23.89 -10.62 -43.02
N LYS A 37 -24.89 -11.05 -43.79
CA LYS A 37 -25.11 -10.64 -45.19
C LYS A 37 -26.31 -9.69 -45.36
N GLY A 38 -26.69 -8.99 -44.29
CA GLY A 38 -27.78 -8.01 -44.26
C GLY A 38 -29.19 -8.57 -44.03
N GLN A 39 -29.41 -9.88 -44.25
CA GLN A 39 -30.71 -10.52 -43.96
C GLN A 39 -30.83 -10.97 -42.50
N CYS A 40 -29.72 -11.48 -41.94
CA CYS A 40 -29.65 -11.95 -40.57
C CYS A 40 -28.47 -11.31 -39.83
N PRO A 41 -28.59 -11.06 -38.51
CA PRO A 41 -27.48 -10.55 -37.70
C PRO A 41 -26.26 -11.48 -37.77
N TYR A 42 -25.07 -10.94 -37.48
CA TYR A 42 -23.87 -11.75 -37.28
C TYR A 42 -24.01 -12.60 -36.02
N TYR A 43 -23.42 -13.80 -36.01
CA TYR A 43 -23.16 -14.51 -34.75
C TYR A 43 -21.96 -13.89 -34.04
N CYS A 44 -22.04 -13.79 -32.72
CA CYS A 44 -20.92 -13.31 -31.91
C CYS A 44 -19.78 -14.34 -31.93
N THR A 45 -18.57 -13.90 -32.27
CA THR A 45 -17.36 -14.74 -32.23
C THR A 45 -16.50 -14.48 -30.99
N SER A 46 -16.71 -13.33 -30.34
CA SER A 46 -16.20 -12.96 -29.02
C SER A 46 -17.01 -11.77 -28.50
N LYS A 47 -16.66 -11.27 -27.30
CA LYS A 47 -17.25 -10.05 -26.74
C LYS A 47 -17.16 -8.90 -27.75
N ASP A 48 -18.31 -8.28 -28.02
CA ASP A 48 -18.50 -7.14 -28.94
C ASP A 48 -18.01 -7.35 -30.39
N GLN A 49 -17.75 -8.59 -30.81
CA GLN A 49 -17.26 -8.92 -32.15
C GLN A 49 -18.26 -9.81 -32.91
N PRO A 50 -18.51 -9.55 -34.21
CA PRO A 50 -17.91 -8.49 -35.04
C PRO A 50 -18.45 -7.09 -34.74
N ASN A 51 -19.52 -7.00 -33.95
CA ASN A 51 -20.04 -5.77 -33.37
C ASN A 51 -20.88 -6.12 -32.12
N SER A 52 -21.22 -5.13 -31.30
CA SER A 52 -22.02 -5.33 -30.08
C SER A 52 -23.45 -5.84 -30.32
N ASN A 53 -23.95 -5.75 -31.56
CA ASN A 53 -25.31 -6.15 -31.94
C ASN A 53 -25.39 -7.57 -32.52
N CYS A 54 -24.28 -8.32 -32.57
CA CYS A 54 -24.27 -9.73 -32.93
C CYS A 54 -25.23 -10.57 -32.05
N VAL A 55 -25.67 -11.73 -32.50
CA VAL A 55 -26.52 -12.66 -31.75
C VAL A 55 -25.71 -13.84 -31.24
N CYS A 56 -26.04 -14.36 -30.06
CA CYS A 56 -25.36 -15.53 -29.50
C CYS A 56 -25.75 -16.79 -30.26
N ASP A 57 -24.75 -17.52 -30.76
CA ASP A 57 -24.95 -18.82 -31.40
C ASP A 57 -25.47 -19.82 -30.36
N SER A 58 -26.58 -20.51 -30.67
CA SER A 58 -27.17 -21.51 -29.77
C SER A 58 -26.42 -22.84 -29.74
N ASN A 59 -25.41 -23.03 -30.59
CA ASN A 59 -24.55 -24.20 -30.58
C ASN A 59 -23.66 -24.22 -29.30
N PRO A 60 -23.81 -25.23 -28.42
CA PRO A 60 -23.00 -25.33 -27.20
C PRO A 60 -21.50 -25.44 -27.44
N SER A 61 -21.10 -25.95 -28.62
CA SER A 61 -19.71 -26.13 -29.02
C SER A 61 -19.18 -24.98 -29.89
N ALA A 62 -19.89 -23.85 -29.97
CA ALA A 62 -19.40 -22.66 -30.66
C ALA A 62 -18.12 -22.13 -29.99
N GLN A 63 -17.26 -21.47 -30.78
CA GLN A 63 -16.04 -20.81 -30.28
C GLN A 63 -16.33 -19.84 -29.12
N TYR A 64 -17.51 -19.20 -29.16
CA TYR A 64 -18.02 -18.35 -28.10
C TYR A 64 -19.34 -18.94 -27.59
N PRO A 65 -19.29 -19.79 -26.55
CA PRO A 65 -20.45 -20.57 -26.12
C PRO A 65 -21.64 -19.68 -25.73
N PRO A 66 -22.88 -20.12 -25.99
CA PRO A 66 -24.08 -19.31 -25.76
C PRO A 66 -24.19 -18.79 -24.32
N SER A 67 -23.80 -19.58 -23.31
CA SER A 67 -23.83 -19.13 -21.90
C SER A 67 -22.89 -17.94 -21.66
N THR A 68 -21.64 -18.04 -22.13
CA THR A 68 -20.64 -16.97 -22.02
C THR A 68 -21.09 -15.73 -22.78
N CYS A 69 -21.51 -15.92 -24.05
CA CYS A 69 -22.00 -14.85 -24.91
C CYS A 69 -23.17 -14.08 -24.30
N ASN A 70 -24.19 -14.79 -23.82
CA ASN A 70 -25.36 -14.16 -23.22
C ASN A 70 -24.95 -13.39 -21.95
N SER A 71 -24.10 -13.97 -21.09
CA SER A 71 -23.68 -13.30 -19.85
C SER A 71 -22.85 -12.02 -20.07
N GLU A 72 -22.16 -11.90 -21.20
CA GLU A 72 -21.29 -10.76 -21.53
C GLU A 72 -21.98 -9.72 -22.43
N LYS A 73 -23.11 -10.08 -23.04
CA LYS A 73 -23.98 -9.20 -23.81
C LYS A 73 -24.57 -8.11 -22.92
N LYS A 74 -24.54 -6.86 -23.36
CA LYS A 74 -25.19 -5.75 -22.63
C LYS A 74 -26.69 -6.01 -22.47
N CYS A 75 -27.21 -5.75 -21.27
CA CYS A 75 -28.63 -5.84 -21.00
C CYS A 75 -29.44 -4.85 -21.84
N THR A 76 -30.59 -5.30 -22.33
CA THR A 76 -31.60 -4.46 -23.00
C THR A 76 -32.76 -4.09 -22.08
N ALA A 77 -32.95 -4.83 -20.99
CA ALA A 77 -33.93 -4.52 -19.96
C ALA A 77 -33.57 -3.21 -19.24
N TYR A 78 -34.59 -2.45 -18.86
CA TYR A 78 -34.44 -1.17 -18.17
C TYR A 78 -33.93 -1.36 -16.73
N SER A 79 -33.31 -0.32 -16.16
CA SER A 79 -32.67 -0.40 -14.84
C SER A 79 -33.61 -0.68 -13.66
N ASP A 80 -34.91 -0.42 -13.81
CA ASP A 80 -35.96 -0.71 -12.82
C ASP A 80 -36.50 -2.15 -12.91
N GLN A 81 -36.04 -2.93 -13.89
CA GLN A 81 -36.48 -4.31 -14.12
C GLN A 81 -35.56 -5.32 -13.42
N THR A 82 -35.93 -6.60 -13.55
CA THR A 82 -35.15 -7.73 -13.07
C THR A 82 -34.90 -8.71 -14.23
N VAL A 83 -33.68 -9.22 -14.30
CA VAL A 83 -33.28 -10.28 -15.22
C VAL A 83 -32.76 -11.48 -14.41
N PRO A 84 -32.72 -12.70 -14.98
CA PRO A 84 -32.06 -13.81 -14.33
C PRO A 84 -30.60 -13.46 -14.00
N THR A 85 -30.10 -13.94 -12.86
CA THR A 85 -28.76 -13.60 -12.39
C THR A 85 -27.69 -13.93 -13.43
N ASN A 86 -26.82 -12.96 -13.72
CA ASN A 86 -25.73 -13.03 -14.69
C ASN A 86 -26.16 -13.36 -16.14
N SER A 87 -27.43 -13.13 -16.49
CA SER A 87 -27.94 -13.41 -17.84
C SER A 87 -27.52 -12.38 -18.90
N CYS A 88 -27.08 -11.20 -18.48
CA CYS A 88 -26.55 -10.13 -19.33
C CYS A 88 -25.66 -9.20 -18.51
N ALA A 89 -24.76 -8.45 -19.17
CA ALA A 89 -23.86 -7.49 -18.56
C ALA A 89 -24.52 -6.12 -18.34
N CYS A 90 -24.33 -5.54 -17.17
CA CYS A 90 -24.80 -4.20 -16.85
C CYS A 90 -24.09 -3.14 -17.73
N SER A 91 -24.76 -2.01 -17.92
CA SER A 91 -24.21 -0.82 -18.58
C SER A 91 -24.67 0.45 -17.88
N SER A 92 -24.08 1.59 -18.22
CA SER A 92 -24.44 2.89 -17.66
C SER A 92 -25.93 3.25 -17.87
N SER A 93 -26.53 2.81 -18.99
CA SER A 93 -27.94 3.06 -19.30
C SER A 93 -28.90 1.95 -18.83
N ASN A 94 -28.45 0.69 -18.87
CA ASN A 94 -29.27 -0.48 -18.55
C ASN A 94 -28.56 -1.35 -17.51
N HIS A 95 -29.03 -1.30 -16.27
CA HIS A 95 -28.49 -2.06 -15.14
C HIS A 95 -29.61 -2.67 -14.26
N PRO A 96 -30.46 -3.55 -14.82
CA PRO A 96 -31.53 -4.22 -14.09
C PRO A 96 -31.00 -5.04 -12.91
N THR A 97 -31.86 -5.35 -11.95
CA THR A 97 -31.52 -6.32 -10.90
C THR A 97 -31.12 -7.66 -11.52
N GLY A 98 -29.98 -8.21 -11.12
CA GLY A 98 -29.48 -9.51 -11.61
C GLY A 98 -28.53 -9.45 -12.81
N CYS A 99 -28.25 -8.27 -13.37
CA CYS A 99 -27.20 -8.15 -14.40
C CYS A 99 -25.80 -8.43 -13.84
N LYS A 100 -24.92 -8.94 -14.69
CA LYS A 100 -23.49 -9.18 -14.38
C LYS A 100 -22.73 -7.86 -14.42
N CYS A 101 -21.99 -7.56 -13.37
CA CYS A 101 -21.16 -6.36 -13.32
C CYS A 101 -19.99 -6.41 -14.30
N PRO A 102 -19.67 -5.30 -14.99
CA PRO A 102 -18.48 -5.21 -15.81
C PRO A 102 -17.20 -5.44 -15.00
N THR A 103 -16.24 -6.15 -15.59
CA THR A 103 -14.89 -6.31 -15.04
C THR A 103 -13.98 -5.14 -15.42
N GLU A 104 -14.24 -4.51 -16.56
CA GLU A 104 -13.54 -3.32 -16.99
C GLU A 104 -13.94 -2.13 -16.12
N ILE A 105 -12.96 -1.58 -15.40
CA ILE A 105 -13.15 -0.52 -14.40
C ILE A 105 -13.91 0.68 -14.99
N SER A 106 -13.54 1.11 -16.20
CA SER A 106 -14.17 2.24 -16.90
C SER A 106 -15.66 2.03 -17.20
N GLN A 107 -16.12 0.78 -17.29
CA GLN A 107 -17.51 0.44 -17.59
C GLN A 107 -18.43 0.50 -16.36
N LEU A 108 -17.88 0.67 -15.15
CA LEU A 108 -18.66 0.87 -13.93
C LEU A 108 -19.24 2.29 -13.81
N ILE A 109 -18.75 3.24 -14.59
CA ILE A 109 -19.24 4.63 -14.58
C ILE A 109 -20.73 4.65 -14.92
N GLY A 110 -21.54 5.29 -14.06
CA GLY A 110 -23.00 5.38 -14.22
C GLY A 110 -23.77 4.16 -13.70
N ILE A 111 -23.10 3.12 -13.20
CA ILE A 111 -23.75 1.97 -12.56
C ILE A 111 -23.72 2.16 -11.03
N PRO A 112 -24.87 2.25 -10.34
CA PRO A 112 -24.90 2.55 -8.92
C PRO A 112 -24.38 1.38 -8.06
N LYS A 113 -23.88 1.70 -6.86
CA LYS A 113 -23.31 0.69 -5.94
C LYS A 113 -24.30 -0.42 -5.54
N THR A 114 -25.60 -0.12 -5.61
CA THR A 114 -26.68 -1.08 -5.30
C THR A 114 -26.88 -2.13 -6.39
N ARG A 115 -26.23 -1.96 -7.54
CA ARG A 115 -26.20 -2.94 -8.65
C ARG A 115 -24.84 -3.63 -8.73
N CYS A 116 -23.77 -2.85 -8.65
CA CYS A 116 -22.41 -3.35 -8.66
C CYS A 116 -21.64 -2.81 -7.47
N GLU A 117 -21.19 -3.70 -6.59
CA GLU A 117 -20.42 -3.36 -5.41
C GLU A 117 -19.19 -2.51 -5.77
N CYS A 118 -18.73 -1.70 -4.81
CA CYS A 118 -17.55 -0.88 -4.99
C CYS A 118 -16.30 -1.76 -5.08
N LEU A 119 -15.41 -1.47 -6.02
CA LEU A 119 -14.14 -2.16 -6.11
C LEU A 119 -13.22 -1.77 -4.95
N SER A 120 -12.38 -2.71 -4.54
CA SER A 120 -11.41 -2.48 -3.48
C SER A 120 -10.21 -1.64 -3.92
N THR A 121 -10.04 -1.43 -5.22
CA THR A 121 -9.00 -0.58 -5.79
C THR A 121 -9.52 0.08 -7.07
N GLY A 122 -9.13 1.34 -7.31
CA GLY A 122 -9.38 2.04 -8.56
C GLY A 122 -10.84 2.18 -9.02
N ASP A 123 -11.84 2.05 -8.13
CA ASP A 123 -13.24 2.23 -8.51
C ASP A 123 -13.46 3.67 -9.00
N PRO A 124 -13.92 3.89 -10.24
CA PRO A 124 -14.08 5.25 -10.77
C PRO A 124 -15.22 6.02 -10.10
N ARG A 125 -16.02 5.35 -9.26
CA ARG A 125 -17.11 5.92 -8.49
C ARG A 125 -16.68 6.32 -7.07
N ALA A 126 -15.43 6.03 -6.67
CA ALA A 126 -14.89 6.40 -5.36
C ALA A 126 -14.85 7.93 -5.17
N GLY A 127 -15.21 8.41 -3.98
CA GLY A 127 -15.19 9.84 -3.63
C GLY A 127 -16.36 10.67 -4.19
N ASN A 128 -17.18 10.10 -5.08
CA ASN A 128 -18.31 10.80 -5.73
C ASN A 128 -19.66 10.49 -5.07
N GLY A 129 -19.67 10.07 -3.80
CA GLY A 129 -20.88 9.71 -3.05
C GLY A 129 -21.51 8.35 -3.41
N GLN A 130 -21.04 7.69 -4.46
CA GLN A 130 -21.45 6.33 -4.84
C GLN A 130 -20.63 5.28 -4.11
N CYS A 131 -19.30 5.43 -4.12
CA CYS A 131 -18.38 4.60 -3.38
C CYS A 131 -17.56 5.45 -2.40
N PRO A 132 -17.16 4.88 -1.24
CA PRO A 132 -16.29 5.59 -0.31
C PRO A 132 -14.97 6.01 -0.97
N THR A 133 -14.37 7.09 -0.50
CA THR A 133 -13.02 7.47 -0.96
C THR A 133 -11.98 6.46 -0.44
N TYR A 134 -10.90 6.24 -1.18
CA TYR A 134 -9.80 5.43 -0.67
C TYR A 134 -9.02 6.20 0.41
N CYS A 135 -8.52 5.45 1.39
CA CYS A 135 -7.72 6.00 2.48
C CYS A 135 -6.36 6.46 1.98
N VAL A 136 -5.97 7.68 2.38
CA VAL A 136 -4.62 8.21 2.15
C VAL A 136 -3.83 8.17 3.44
N LYS A 137 -2.62 7.59 3.40
CA LYS A 137 -1.73 7.50 4.57
C LYS A 137 -1.51 8.89 5.18
N GLY A 138 -1.70 9.02 6.50
CA GLY A 138 -1.60 10.29 7.22
C GLY A 138 -2.83 11.21 7.12
N SER A 139 -3.78 10.93 6.23
CA SER A 139 -5.01 11.73 6.02
C SER A 139 -6.26 10.85 5.92
N ILE A 140 -6.36 9.84 6.78
CA ILE A 140 -7.51 8.94 6.84
C ILE A 140 -8.77 9.60 7.44
N THR A 141 -9.92 9.34 6.84
CA THR A 141 -11.26 9.66 7.37
C THR A 141 -11.92 8.39 7.92
N SER A 142 -12.97 8.53 8.74
CA SER A 142 -13.63 7.38 9.38
C SER A 142 -14.37 6.47 8.40
N ASP A 143 -14.69 7.01 7.22
CA ASP A 143 -15.47 6.36 6.17
C ASP A 143 -14.62 5.97 4.95
N CYS A 144 -13.31 6.23 4.95
CA CYS A 144 -12.47 5.84 3.83
C CYS A 144 -12.34 4.32 3.71
N PHE A 145 -12.08 3.83 2.50
CA PHE A 145 -11.90 2.41 2.20
C PHE A 145 -10.41 2.08 2.03
N CYS A 146 -9.93 0.99 2.65
CA CYS A 146 -8.54 0.57 2.52
C CYS A 146 -8.29 -0.14 1.19
N ASP A 147 -7.44 0.45 0.36
CA ASP A 147 -7.09 -0.05 -0.96
C ASP A 147 -6.25 -1.34 -0.87
N THR A 148 -6.65 -2.38 -1.63
CA THR A 148 -5.94 -3.67 -1.67
C THR A 148 -4.77 -3.71 -2.67
N GLY A 149 -4.70 -2.74 -3.58
CA GLY A 149 -3.72 -2.68 -4.66
C GLY A 149 -2.49 -1.81 -4.37
N LEU A 150 -2.45 -1.10 -3.23
CA LEU A 150 -1.33 -0.21 -2.88
C LEU A 150 -0.21 -0.97 -2.16
N SER A 151 1.01 -0.93 -2.71
CA SER A 151 2.21 -1.49 -2.07
C SER A 151 2.68 -0.67 -0.87
N ASP A 152 2.66 0.66 -0.99
CA ASP A 152 3.29 1.57 -0.02
C ASP A 152 2.40 1.87 1.19
N TYR A 153 1.12 1.47 1.08
CA TYR A 153 0.15 1.53 2.15
C TYR A 153 -0.72 0.27 2.13
N PRO A 154 -0.17 -0.88 2.56
CA PRO A 154 -0.88 -2.15 2.51
C PRO A 154 -2.19 -2.10 3.30
N GLN A 155 -3.19 -2.85 2.83
CA GLN A 155 -4.51 -2.89 3.45
C GLN A 155 -4.47 -3.14 4.97
N ALA A 156 -3.59 -4.05 5.43
CA ALA A 156 -3.45 -4.36 6.85
C ALA A 156 -2.97 -3.14 7.66
N GLN A 157 -2.01 -2.38 7.13
CA GLN A 157 -1.53 -1.15 7.75
C GLN A 157 -2.63 -0.09 7.75
N CYS A 158 -3.38 0.03 6.65
CA CYS A 158 -4.48 0.98 6.57
C CYS A 158 -5.60 0.70 7.59
N ILE A 159 -5.99 -0.56 7.75
CA ILE A 159 -7.00 -0.97 8.74
C ILE A 159 -6.50 -0.69 10.16
N GLN A 160 -5.22 -0.94 10.42
CA GLN A 160 -4.60 -0.64 11.70
C GLN A 160 -4.66 0.87 11.98
N ASP A 161 -4.22 1.70 11.03
CA ASP A 161 -4.24 3.16 11.17
C ASP A 161 -5.66 3.69 11.41
N GLN A 162 -6.68 3.15 10.72
CA GLN A 162 -8.09 3.48 10.96
C GLN A 162 -8.51 3.18 12.40
N LYS A 163 -8.26 1.96 12.87
CA LYS A 163 -8.61 1.55 14.23
C LYS A 163 -7.86 2.36 15.28
N CYS A 164 -6.58 2.63 15.07
CA CYS A 164 -5.79 3.45 15.98
C CYS A 164 -6.25 4.91 16.00
N LYS A 165 -6.87 5.42 14.93
CA LYS A 165 -7.38 6.80 14.89
C LYS A 165 -8.80 6.94 15.44
N PHE A 166 -9.71 6.04 15.07
CA PHE A 166 -11.15 6.21 15.35
C PHE A 166 -11.68 5.28 16.45
N GLU A 167 -10.98 4.20 16.76
CA GLU A 167 -11.40 3.18 17.73
C GLU A 167 -10.33 2.94 18.81
N LEU A 168 -9.48 3.93 19.06
CA LEU A 168 -8.27 3.80 19.87
C LEU A 168 -8.52 3.14 21.23
N ILE A 169 -9.60 3.52 21.92
CA ILE A 169 -9.96 3.00 23.25
C ILE A 169 -10.16 1.47 23.29
N ASN A 170 -10.49 0.86 22.15
CA ASN A 170 -10.71 -0.58 22.03
C ASN A 170 -9.45 -1.35 21.60
N GLN A 171 -8.31 -0.67 21.46
CA GLN A 171 -7.07 -1.27 20.97
C GLN A 171 -6.04 -1.43 22.09
N ASN A 172 -5.18 -2.44 21.99
CA ASN A 172 -4.06 -2.64 22.93
C ASN A 172 -2.76 -1.96 22.44
N GLN A 173 -1.76 -1.84 23.32
CA GLN A 173 -0.48 -1.19 23.01
C GLN A 173 0.32 -1.88 21.90
N LYS A 174 0.21 -3.21 21.79
CA LYS A 174 0.90 -3.97 20.72
C LYS A 174 0.35 -3.63 19.34
N TYR A 175 -0.95 -3.36 19.26
CA TYR A 175 -1.63 -3.05 18.01
C TYR A 175 -1.62 -1.55 17.69
N CYS A 176 -1.80 -0.68 18.70
CA CYS A 176 -1.73 0.76 18.55
C CYS A 176 -0.83 1.33 19.64
N GLN A 177 0.27 1.97 19.23
CA GLN A 177 1.19 2.63 20.16
C GLN A 177 0.44 3.61 21.07
N CYS A 178 0.90 3.76 22.30
CA CYS A 178 0.32 4.73 23.23
C CYS A 178 0.60 6.15 22.74
N LEU A 179 -0.41 7.02 22.78
CA LEU A 179 -0.22 8.42 22.44
C LEU A 179 0.67 9.11 23.48
N SER A 180 1.41 10.12 23.05
CA SER A 180 2.28 10.90 23.93
C SER A 180 1.52 11.89 24.81
N THR A 181 0.23 12.12 24.53
CA THR A 181 -0.68 12.95 25.32
C THR A 181 -2.12 12.46 25.12
N GLY A 182 -2.93 12.56 26.17
CA GLY A 182 -4.38 12.32 26.08
C GLY A 182 -4.82 10.94 25.60
N ASP A 183 -3.98 9.90 25.69
CA ASP A 183 -4.39 8.54 25.31
C ASP A 183 -5.55 8.08 26.21
N PRO A 184 -6.73 7.76 25.66
CA PRO A 184 -7.88 7.32 26.46
C PRO A 184 -7.64 6.01 27.22
N ARG A 185 -6.57 5.28 26.88
CA ARG A 185 -6.19 4.02 27.52
C ARG A 185 -5.16 4.20 28.63
N ALA A 186 -4.61 5.39 28.82
CA ALA A 186 -3.60 5.67 29.83
C ALA A 186 -4.11 5.35 31.25
N GLY A 187 -3.32 4.60 32.01
CA GLY A 187 -3.65 4.20 33.38
C GLY A 187 -4.63 3.02 33.51
N ASN A 188 -5.15 2.51 32.39
CA ASN A 188 -6.12 1.40 32.37
C ASN A 188 -5.47 0.04 32.01
N GLY A 189 -4.17 -0.12 32.30
CA GLY A 189 -3.41 -1.35 32.07
C GLY A 189 -2.99 -1.60 30.61
N GLN A 190 -3.51 -0.84 29.64
CA GLN A 190 -3.10 -0.90 28.24
C GLN A 190 -1.95 0.06 27.93
N CYS A 191 -1.97 1.24 28.55
CA CYS A 191 -0.91 2.24 28.44
C CYS A 191 -0.53 2.74 29.84
N PRO A 192 0.74 3.13 30.07
CA PRO A 192 1.12 3.79 31.31
C PRO A 192 0.26 5.03 31.55
N ALA A 193 -0.07 5.31 32.81
CA ALA A 193 -0.69 6.57 33.18
C ALA A 193 0.28 7.74 32.90
N TYR A 194 -0.23 8.94 32.69
CA TYR A 194 0.62 10.13 32.59
C TYR A 194 1.06 10.62 33.96
N CYS A 195 2.32 11.06 34.06
CA CYS A 195 2.85 11.60 35.30
C CYS A 195 2.21 12.96 35.62
N ALA A 196 1.67 13.12 36.82
CA ALA A 196 1.14 14.40 37.30
C ALA A 196 2.19 15.21 38.10
N SER A 197 3.15 14.51 38.69
CA SER A 197 4.32 15.03 39.41
C SER A 197 5.34 13.92 39.54
N LYS A 198 6.46 14.18 40.22
CA LYS A 198 7.41 13.13 40.63
C LYS A 198 6.70 11.96 41.30
N ASP A 199 6.99 10.75 40.82
CA ASP A 199 6.49 9.47 41.33
C ASP A 199 4.96 9.29 41.37
N GLN A 200 4.16 10.21 40.77
CA GLN A 200 2.70 10.10 40.73
C GLN A 200 2.17 9.92 39.30
N PRO A 201 1.23 8.98 39.07
CA PRO A 201 0.61 8.08 40.07
C PRO A 201 1.51 6.93 40.53
N ASN A 202 2.59 6.64 39.80
CA ASN A 202 3.66 5.73 40.18
C ASN A 202 4.93 6.11 39.40
N LYS A 203 6.06 5.45 39.70
CA LYS A 203 7.35 5.73 39.05
C LYS A 203 7.39 5.38 37.55
N ASP A 204 6.54 4.44 37.13
CA ASP A 204 6.45 3.92 35.76
C ASP A 204 5.52 4.72 34.83
N CYS A 205 4.95 5.83 35.30
CA CYS A 205 4.11 6.71 34.48
C CYS A 205 4.85 7.24 33.23
N ALA A 206 4.14 7.61 32.16
CA ALA A 206 4.70 8.24 30.99
C ALA A 206 4.75 9.77 31.14
N CYS A 207 5.80 10.42 30.61
CA CYS A 207 5.84 11.88 30.54
C CYS A 207 4.92 12.38 29.41
N ASP A 208 3.90 13.14 29.77
CA ASP A 208 2.92 13.69 28.85
C ASP A 208 3.51 14.88 28.08
N SER A 209 3.67 14.72 26.76
CA SER A 209 4.19 15.74 25.84
C SER A 209 3.40 17.06 25.82
N GLY A 210 2.11 17.03 26.22
CA GLY A 210 1.22 18.19 26.28
C GLY A 210 1.02 18.77 27.69
N SER A 211 1.65 18.20 28.72
CA SER A 211 1.47 18.66 30.11
C SER A 211 2.12 20.02 30.34
N THR A 212 1.34 20.97 30.86
CA THR A 212 1.84 22.29 31.29
C THR A 212 2.17 22.33 32.77
N SER A 213 1.54 21.49 33.59
CA SER A 213 1.73 21.44 35.05
C SER A 213 2.96 20.64 35.46
N TYR A 214 3.32 19.65 34.65
CA TYR A 214 4.53 18.84 34.84
C TYR A 214 5.19 18.64 33.47
N PRO A 215 5.93 19.66 32.99
CA PRO A 215 6.45 19.69 31.63
C PRO A 215 7.30 18.45 31.30
N PRO A 216 7.29 17.98 30.05
CA PRO A 216 8.03 16.79 29.64
C PRO A 216 9.50 16.81 30.04
N GLN A 217 10.16 17.96 29.91
CA GLN A 217 11.57 18.12 30.27
C GLN A 217 11.80 17.93 31.77
N THR A 218 10.97 18.55 32.61
CA THR A 218 11.02 18.38 34.06
C THR A 218 10.73 16.93 34.43
N CYS A 219 9.70 16.33 33.84
CA CYS A 219 9.34 14.93 34.05
C CYS A 219 10.47 13.96 33.71
N GLN A 220 11.13 14.16 32.56
CA GLN A 220 12.25 13.33 32.14
C GLN A 220 13.46 13.50 33.05
N GLN A 221 13.79 14.74 33.43
CA GLN A 221 14.89 15.02 34.38
C GLN A 221 14.65 14.35 35.74
N GLU A 222 13.43 14.48 36.29
CA GLU A 222 13.10 13.92 37.59
C GLU A 222 12.98 12.39 37.59
N LYS A 223 12.82 11.78 36.41
CA LYS A 223 12.92 10.33 36.21
C LYS A 223 14.34 9.81 36.14
N GLN A 224 15.37 10.66 36.03
CA GLN A 224 16.77 10.24 36.02
C GLN A 224 17.26 9.86 37.43
N CYS A 225 18.21 8.92 37.50
CA CYS A 225 18.83 8.55 38.76
C CYS A 225 19.75 9.66 39.28
N THR A 226 19.63 9.92 40.57
CA THR A 226 20.51 10.84 41.32
C THR A 226 21.41 10.11 42.31
N ALA A 227 21.12 8.85 42.61
CA ALA A 227 21.97 8.02 43.45
C ALA A 227 23.27 7.67 42.71
N SER A 228 24.39 7.64 43.44
CA SER A 228 25.69 7.35 42.87
C SER A 228 25.74 5.97 42.22
N SER A 229 26.61 5.79 41.24
CA SER A 229 26.76 4.53 40.51
C SER A 229 27.14 3.30 41.35
N ASN A 230 27.64 3.52 42.57
CA ASN A 230 27.97 2.46 43.52
C ASN A 230 26.84 2.15 44.52
N SER A 231 25.70 2.83 44.41
CA SER A 231 24.54 2.63 45.28
C SER A 231 23.59 1.57 44.71
N GLN A 232 22.66 1.12 45.55
CA GLN A 232 21.54 0.29 45.15
C GLN A 232 20.25 1.11 45.28
N VAL A 233 19.43 1.08 44.23
CA VAL A 233 18.08 1.65 44.22
C VAL A 233 17.06 0.52 44.03
N PRO A 234 15.78 0.72 44.40
CA PRO A 234 14.75 -0.24 44.05
C PRO A 234 14.69 -0.46 42.53
N GLN A 235 14.40 -1.68 42.11
CA GLN A 235 14.34 -2.06 40.69
C GLN A 235 13.42 -1.11 39.89
N ASP A 236 13.93 -0.64 38.75
CA ASP A 236 13.30 0.29 37.80
C ASP A 236 12.83 1.64 38.38
N SER A 237 13.33 2.01 39.56
CA SER A 237 12.84 3.21 40.28
C SER A 237 13.33 4.55 39.74
N CYS A 238 14.31 4.55 38.84
CA CYS A 238 14.81 5.73 38.12
C CYS A 238 15.55 5.26 36.87
N THR A 239 15.71 6.16 35.89
CA THR A 239 16.41 5.90 34.63
C THR A 239 17.90 6.16 34.81
N CYS A 240 18.75 5.19 34.50
CA CYS A 240 20.21 5.35 34.60
C CYS A 240 20.67 6.52 33.71
N ILE A 241 21.66 7.29 34.16
CA ILE A 241 22.35 8.29 33.33
C ILE A 241 23.86 8.12 33.45
N GLU A 242 24.61 8.75 32.54
CA GLU A 242 26.08 8.66 32.45
C GLU A 242 26.78 8.82 33.81
N SER A 243 26.38 9.83 34.60
CA SER A 243 27.02 10.10 35.89
C SER A 243 26.47 9.27 37.06
N ASN A 244 25.30 8.65 36.92
CA ASN A 244 24.54 8.01 38.01
C ASN A 244 23.78 6.78 37.52
N TYR A 245 24.38 5.60 37.71
CA TYR A 245 23.84 4.30 37.28
C TYR A 245 23.84 3.27 38.43
N PRO A 246 23.09 3.52 39.51
CA PRO A 246 23.04 2.61 40.66
C PRO A 246 22.45 1.24 40.30
N GLN A 247 22.80 0.20 41.05
CA GLN A 247 22.22 -1.13 40.87
C GLN A 247 20.69 -1.07 41.07
N GLY A 248 19.93 -1.53 40.08
CA GLY A 248 18.46 -1.49 40.08
C GLY A 248 17.83 -0.32 39.29
N CYS A 249 18.60 0.55 38.65
CA CYS A 249 18.03 1.56 37.75
C CYS A 249 17.51 0.95 36.43
N LYS A 250 16.50 1.59 35.85
CA LYS A 250 15.94 1.29 34.53
C LYS A 250 16.86 1.83 33.44
N TYR A 251 17.21 1.02 32.45
CA TYR A 251 18.07 1.49 31.37
C TYR A 251 17.33 2.45 30.41
N PRO A 252 18.00 3.51 29.92
CA PRO A 252 17.45 4.39 28.89
C PRO A 252 17.12 3.60 27.63
N ASN A 253 15.88 3.75 27.13
CA ASN A 253 15.52 3.23 25.81
C ASN A 253 16.09 4.09 24.67
N ASP A 254 16.43 5.34 24.95
CA ASP A 254 17.01 6.23 23.95
C ASP A 254 18.53 6.05 23.90
N SER A 255 19.02 5.80 22.68
CA SER A 255 20.42 5.48 22.42
C SER A 255 21.36 6.59 22.89
N GLN A 256 21.00 7.87 22.83
CA GLN A 256 21.93 8.95 23.21
C GLN A 256 22.39 8.92 24.68
N TYR A 257 21.65 8.24 25.57
CA TYR A 257 21.99 8.13 27.00
C TYR A 257 22.71 6.83 27.36
N LEU A 258 23.07 6.00 26.37
CA LEU A 258 23.84 4.77 26.59
C LEU A 258 25.35 4.97 26.52
N VAL A 259 25.85 6.14 26.08
CA VAL A 259 27.29 6.43 25.97
C VAL A 259 27.96 6.22 27.35
N ASP A 260 29.11 5.53 27.36
CA ASP A 260 29.93 5.22 28.54
C ASP A 260 29.30 4.32 29.64
N ILE A 261 28.10 3.77 29.42
CA ILE A 261 27.51 2.74 30.29
C ILE A 261 28.10 1.36 29.95
N SER A 262 28.74 0.67 30.91
CA SER A 262 29.39 -0.63 30.65
C SER A 262 28.41 -1.74 30.24
N LYS A 263 28.88 -2.68 29.41
CA LYS A 263 28.08 -3.82 28.90
C LYS A 263 27.67 -4.82 29.98
N GLU A 264 28.46 -4.91 31.06
CA GLU A 264 28.19 -5.78 32.22
C GLU A 264 27.00 -5.26 33.05
N ARG A 265 26.62 -3.99 32.83
CA ARG A 265 25.51 -3.35 33.52
C ARG A 265 24.31 -3.23 32.59
N CYS A 266 24.48 -2.68 31.38
CA CYS A 266 23.44 -2.62 30.35
C CYS A 266 23.84 -3.45 29.15
N GLU A 267 23.03 -4.46 28.79
CA GLU A 267 23.22 -5.22 27.56
C GLU A 267 23.30 -4.29 26.34
N CYS A 268 24.07 -4.71 25.34
CA CYS A 268 24.26 -3.94 24.10
C CYS A 268 23.00 -4.04 23.25
N LYS A 269 22.57 -2.92 22.66
CA LYS A 269 21.50 -2.96 21.66
C LYS A 269 21.98 -3.70 20.41
N THR A 270 21.10 -4.52 19.85
CA THR A 270 21.36 -5.25 18.60
C THR A 270 21.37 -4.37 17.35
N THR A 271 20.94 -3.11 17.47
CA THR A 271 20.93 -2.10 16.40
C THR A 271 21.23 -0.72 16.97
N GLY A 272 22.18 0.00 16.36
CA GLY A 272 22.46 1.41 16.66
C GLY A 272 22.80 1.72 18.13
N ASP A 273 23.49 0.81 18.82
CA ASP A 273 24.06 1.10 20.14
C ASP A 273 25.17 2.16 19.98
N PRO A 274 25.08 3.32 20.65
CA PRO A 274 26.10 4.35 20.52
C PRO A 274 27.46 3.94 21.10
N ARG A 275 27.50 2.85 21.88
CA ARG A 275 28.72 2.30 22.48
C ARG A 275 29.48 1.36 21.55
N ALA A 276 28.99 1.14 20.32
CA ALA A 276 29.68 0.36 19.31
C ALA A 276 31.07 0.96 19.03
N ASN A 277 32.07 0.10 18.80
CA ASN A 277 33.49 0.46 18.68
C ASN A 277 34.16 0.85 20.01
N GLY A 278 33.90 0.07 21.06
CA GLY A 278 34.62 0.21 22.33
C GLY A 278 34.01 -0.66 23.43
N ILE A 279 32.90 -0.18 24.00
CA ILE A 279 32.21 -0.85 25.12
C ILE A 279 31.28 -1.96 24.60
N SER A 280 30.66 -1.76 23.43
CA SER A 280 29.86 -2.77 22.72
C SER A 280 30.61 -3.32 21.51
N PRO A 281 30.32 -4.58 21.09
CA PRO A 281 30.86 -5.14 19.86
C PRO A 281 30.57 -4.24 18.65
N THR A 282 31.55 -4.13 17.75
CA THR A 282 31.38 -3.42 16.47
C THR A 282 30.35 -4.14 15.60
N TYR A 283 29.50 -3.40 14.88
CA TYR A 283 28.61 -4.01 13.90
C TYR A 283 29.38 -4.49 12.68
N CYS A 284 29.00 -5.66 12.16
CA CYS A 284 29.67 -6.24 11.00
C CYS A 284 29.49 -5.35 9.75
N ILE A 285 30.57 -5.20 8.99
CA ILE A 285 30.59 -4.51 7.69
C ILE A 285 30.81 -5.57 6.60
N LYS A 286 29.97 -5.58 5.56
CA LYS A 286 29.93 -6.62 4.53
C LYS A 286 31.31 -6.96 3.93
N ASP A 287 32.11 -5.95 3.59
CA ASP A 287 33.42 -6.14 2.94
C ASP A 287 34.60 -6.04 3.94
N SER A 288 34.32 -6.01 5.24
CA SER A 288 35.34 -5.90 6.31
C SER A 288 34.86 -6.62 7.57
N LEU A 289 34.46 -7.88 7.40
CA LEU A 289 34.03 -8.75 8.49
C LEU A 289 35.21 -9.03 9.45
N ILE A 290 34.95 -8.92 10.75
CA ILE A 290 35.86 -9.34 11.82
C ILE A 290 35.15 -10.38 12.69
N LEU A 291 35.91 -11.26 13.34
CA LEU A 291 35.34 -12.40 14.08
C LEU A 291 34.36 -11.97 15.19
N ASP A 292 34.70 -10.88 15.89
CA ASP A 292 33.95 -10.43 17.07
C ASP A 292 32.86 -9.39 16.75
N CYS A 293 32.55 -9.14 15.47
CA CYS A 293 31.48 -8.21 15.12
C CYS A 293 30.09 -8.83 15.34
N GLU A 294 29.07 -7.98 15.55
CA GLU A 294 27.68 -8.39 15.74
C GLU A 294 26.80 -8.01 14.55
N CYS A 295 25.86 -8.87 14.18
CA CYS A 295 25.01 -8.68 13.00
C CYS A 295 23.78 -7.82 13.33
N ASP A 296 23.76 -6.61 12.80
CA ASP A 296 22.71 -5.62 13.05
C ASP A 296 21.32 -6.10 12.54
N THR A 297 20.37 -6.24 13.46
CA THR A 297 18.99 -6.67 13.16
C THR A 297 18.14 -5.65 12.40
N GLY A 298 18.53 -4.38 12.41
CA GLY A 298 17.82 -3.26 11.77
C GLY A 298 18.51 -2.72 10.52
N SER A 299 19.64 -3.31 10.10
CA SER A 299 20.36 -2.85 8.91
C SER A 299 19.63 -3.24 7.62
N TYR A 300 19.21 -2.24 6.86
CA TYR A 300 18.66 -2.43 5.52
C TYR A 300 19.74 -2.79 4.48
N GLN A 301 20.95 -2.28 4.67
CA GLN A 301 22.06 -2.45 3.72
C GLN A 301 22.79 -3.78 3.90
N TYR A 302 22.82 -4.31 5.12
CA TYR A 302 23.42 -5.59 5.45
C TYR A 302 22.55 -6.35 6.44
N PRO A 303 21.44 -6.94 5.97
CA PRO A 303 20.45 -7.59 6.83
C PRO A 303 21.08 -8.68 7.70
N SER A 304 20.64 -8.79 8.96
CA SER A 304 21.20 -9.72 9.94
C SER A 304 21.31 -11.17 9.43
N ALA A 305 20.32 -11.67 8.67
CA ALA A 305 20.38 -13.02 8.09
C ALA A 305 21.52 -13.18 7.05
N THR A 306 21.73 -12.16 6.21
CA THR A 306 22.86 -12.12 5.27
C THR A 306 24.18 -12.02 6.03
N CYS A 307 24.25 -11.14 7.03
CA CYS A 307 25.43 -10.97 7.86
C CYS A 307 25.84 -12.25 8.60
N SER A 308 24.89 -12.94 9.24
CA SER A 308 25.18 -14.17 9.96
C SER A 308 25.67 -15.26 9.02
N LYS A 309 25.08 -15.35 7.82
CA LYS A 309 25.53 -16.26 6.76
C LYS A 309 26.96 -15.95 6.34
N ASP A 310 27.26 -14.71 6.01
CA ASP A 310 28.60 -14.29 5.57
C ASP A 310 29.64 -14.51 6.69
N LYS A 311 29.27 -14.30 7.96
CA LYS A 311 30.12 -14.59 9.12
C LYS A 311 30.44 -16.08 9.27
N LEU A 312 29.44 -16.96 9.11
CA LEU A 312 29.65 -18.42 9.10
C LEU A 312 30.52 -18.84 7.92
N CYS A 313 30.29 -18.30 6.73
CA CYS A 313 31.07 -18.62 5.54
C CYS A 313 32.51 -18.09 5.60
N THR A 314 32.77 -17.05 6.38
CA THR A 314 34.11 -16.46 6.53
C THR A 314 34.92 -17.11 7.66
N PHE A 315 34.31 -17.35 8.83
CA PHE A 315 35.04 -17.77 10.03
C PHE A 315 34.79 -19.22 10.46
N ASP A 316 33.75 -19.87 9.95
CA ASP A 316 33.37 -21.24 10.34
C ASP A 316 33.03 -22.12 9.12
N LEU A 317 33.72 -21.89 8.01
CA LEU A 317 33.40 -22.51 6.72
C LEU A 317 33.37 -24.05 6.80
N ILE A 318 34.28 -24.67 7.56
CA ILE A 318 34.42 -26.14 7.65
C ILE A 318 33.18 -26.85 8.19
N ASN A 319 32.36 -26.15 8.98
CA ASN A 319 31.14 -26.70 9.59
C ASN A 319 29.86 -26.35 8.80
N GLN A 320 29.97 -25.72 7.63
CA GLN A 320 28.83 -25.28 6.83
C GLN A 320 28.53 -26.18 5.62
N THR A 321 27.25 -26.26 5.24
CA THR A 321 26.80 -26.98 4.03
C THR A 321 27.02 -26.15 2.76
N ASN A 322 26.95 -26.81 1.58
CA ASN A 322 27.03 -26.12 0.28
C ASN A 322 25.79 -25.24 -0.05
N VAL A 323 24.68 -25.46 0.66
CA VAL A 323 23.48 -24.61 0.59
C VAL A 323 23.67 -23.34 1.39
N THR A 324 24.29 -23.46 2.57
CA THR A 324 24.57 -22.32 3.45
C THR A 324 25.75 -21.51 2.92
N CYS A 325 26.85 -22.13 2.52
CA CYS A 325 28.03 -21.45 1.99
C CYS A 325 28.42 -22.10 0.67
N PRO A 326 28.37 -21.38 -0.46
CA PRO A 326 28.82 -21.91 -1.74
C PRO A 326 30.23 -22.49 -1.64
N CYS A 327 30.50 -23.55 -2.40
CA CYS A 327 31.83 -24.15 -2.44
C CYS A 327 32.83 -23.19 -3.07
N LEU A 328 34.00 -23.05 -2.43
CA LEU A 328 35.12 -22.33 -3.00
C LEU A 328 35.66 -23.12 -4.20
N THR A 329 36.00 -22.41 -5.27
CA THR A 329 36.52 -23.01 -6.51
C THR A 329 37.96 -23.50 -6.37
N VAL A 330 38.66 -23.09 -5.31
CA VAL A 330 40.04 -23.47 -5.01
C VAL A 330 40.17 -23.68 -3.51
N ASN A 331 40.76 -24.80 -3.10
CA ASN A 331 41.11 -25.11 -1.70
C ASN A 331 39.94 -24.95 -0.70
N ASP A 332 38.74 -25.41 -1.04
CA ASP A 332 37.64 -25.44 -0.06
C ASP A 332 38.01 -26.42 1.08
N PRO A 333 38.02 -25.99 2.35
CA PRO A 333 38.43 -26.82 3.48
C PRO A 333 37.42 -27.94 3.81
N ARG A 334 36.23 -27.92 3.21
CA ARG A 334 35.22 -28.97 3.40
C ARG A 334 35.50 -30.17 2.51
N ASN A 335 35.12 -31.36 2.99
CA ASN A 335 35.38 -32.62 2.30
C ASN A 335 34.62 -32.77 0.96
N GLU A 336 35.04 -33.75 0.16
CA GLU A 336 34.46 -34.03 -1.16
C GLU A 336 32.97 -34.42 -1.13
N SER A 337 32.45 -34.88 0.02
CA SER A 337 31.03 -35.19 0.16
C SER A 337 30.16 -33.94 0.33
N VAL A 338 30.74 -32.80 0.70
CA VAL A 338 30.07 -31.49 0.75
C VAL A 338 30.39 -30.64 -0.48
N CYS A 339 31.64 -30.62 -0.93
CA CYS A 339 32.11 -29.83 -2.08
C CYS A 339 33.02 -30.66 -2.99
N LYS A 340 32.56 -30.98 -4.22
CA LYS A 340 33.40 -31.64 -5.23
C LYS A 340 34.38 -30.64 -5.82
N GLN A 341 35.69 -30.86 -5.64
CA GLN A 341 36.72 -30.08 -6.34
C GLN A 341 36.78 -30.51 -7.81
N ILE A 342 36.69 -29.56 -8.74
CA ILE A 342 36.97 -29.81 -10.16
C ILE A 342 38.46 -29.50 -10.36
N ILE A 343 39.29 -30.53 -10.42
CA ILE A 343 40.69 -30.38 -10.85
C ILE A 343 40.64 -30.14 -12.36
N VAL A 344 40.84 -28.88 -12.78
CA VAL A 344 41.07 -28.55 -14.19
C VAL A 344 42.57 -28.68 -14.41
N ASP A 345 43.02 -29.83 -14.93
CA ASP A 345 44.40 -29.99 -15.38
C ASP A 345 44.61 -29.21 -16.70
N PRO A 346 45.65 -28.35 -16.81
CA PRO A 346 46.04 -27.77 -18.08
C PRO A 346 46.79 -28.82 -18.96
N PRO A 347 46.61 -28.81 -20.29
CA PRO A 347 47.26 -29.77 -21.16
C PRO A 347 48.75 -29.45 -21.35
N ILE A 348 49.56 -30.50 -21.25
CA ILE A 348 51.01 -30.53 -21.43
C ILE A 348 51.35 -30.39 -22.92
N THR A 349 52.27 -29.49 -23.27
CA THR A 349 53.14 -29.65 -24.45
C THR A 349 54.55 -29.14 -24.13
N ASP A 350 55.51 -30.06 -24.26
CA ASP A 350 56.97 -29.91 -24.17
C ASP A 350 57.56 -28.88 -25.14
N SER A 351 58.55 -28.11 -24.68
CA SER A 351 59.97 -28.12 -25.14
C SER A 351 60.68 -26.81 -24.80
N ASP A 352 61.78 -26.95 -24.06
CA ASP A 352 62.80 -25.97 -23.64
C ASP A 352 63.81 -25.66 -24.79
N PRO A 353 64.85 -24.79 -24.69
CA PRO A 353 65.09 -23.55 -23.92
C PRO A 353 65.56 -22.35 -24.80
N SER A 354 65.74 -21.20 -24.13
CA SER A 354 66.78 -20.16 -24.34
C SER A 354 66.84 -19.38 -25.66
N ASP A 355 66.61 -18.05 -25.63
CA ASP A 355 67.69 -17.07 -25.51
C ASP A 355 67.22 -15.59 -25.63
N THR A 356 67.95 -14.71 -24.93
CA THR A 356 68.17 -13.27 -25.17
C THR A 356 67.04 -12.23 -25.02
N LYS A 357 67.17 -11.43 -23.95
CA LYS A 357 67.28 -9.95 -23.82
C LYS A 357 66.77 -8.97 -24.92
N PRO A 358 66.51 -7.70 -24.52
CA PRO A 358 65.43 -6.82 -24.99
C PRO A 358 65.84 -5.90 -26.14
N ASP A 359 64.88 -5.19 -26.74
CA ASP A 359 64.91 -3.72 -26.94
C ASP A 359 63.66 -3.21 -27.71
N ASP A 360 63.23 -2.02 -27.27
CA ASP A 360 62.71 -0.87 -28.03
C ASP A 360 61.34 -0.79 -28.74
N GLU A 361 60.69 0.36 -28.44
CA GLU A 361 59.79 1.21 -29.24
C GLU A 361 58.43 0.63 -29.70
N GLN A 362 57.30 1.33 -29.77
CA GLN A 362 56.88 2.74 -29.66
C GLN A 362 55.33 2.76 -29.57
N GLN A 363 54.77 3.81 -28.93
CA GLN A 363 53.53 4.61 -29.20
C GLN A 363 52.21 3.93 -29.63
N GLU A 364 51.02 4.33 -29.16
CA GLU A 364 50.36 5.65 -29.27
C GLU A 364 49.17 5.68 -28.26
N GLY A 365 48.95 6.73 -27.46
CA GLY A 365 48.03 7.86 -27.75
C GLY A 365 46.55 7.48 -27.50
N SER A 366 45.72 8.11 -26.66
CA SER A 366 45.64 9.52 -26.28
C SER A 366 44.82 9.71 -25.00
N LYS A 367 45.22 10.71 -24.21
CA LYS A 367 44.51 11.31 -23.08
C LYS A 367 43.95 12.66 -23.54
N LYS A 368 42.77 13.06 -23.08
CA LYS A 368 42.36 14.48 -23.05
C LYS A 368 41.55 14.77 -21.78
N ASP A 369 42.23 15.42 -20.84
CA ASP A 369 41.64 16.40 -19.93
C ASP A 369 41.91 17.78 -20.53
N VAL A 370 40.95 18.71 -20.44
CA VAL A 370 41.23 20.15 -20.38
C VAL A 370 40.27 20.76 -19.38
N ASP A 371 40.87 21.32 -18.34
CA ASP A 371 40.35 22.23 -17.33
C ASP A 371 40.26 23.65 -17.93
N GLU A 372 39.24 24.44 -17.60
CA GLU A 372 39.45 25.79 -17.05
C GLU A 372 38.16 26.58 -16.76
N GLN A 373 38.20 27.16 -15.56
CA GLN A 373 37.81 28.52 -15.18
C GLN A 373 36.43 28.85 -14.60
N LYS A 374 36.59 29.60 -13.50
CA LYS A 374 35.70 30.15 -12.50
C LYS A 374 35.06 31.46 -12.98
N THR A 375 33.76 31.63 -12.76
CA THR A 375 33.16 32.98 -12.59
C THR A 375 31.97 32.91 -11.62
N GLU A 376 32.05 33.64 -10.51
CA GLU A 376 30.91 33.99 -9.65
C GLU A 376 30.43 35.40 -10.03
N LYS A 377 29.14 35.58 -10.34
CA LYS A 377 28.23 36.64 -9.84
C LYS A 377 26.95 36.78 -10.68
N GLU A 378 25.87 37.14 -9.97
CA GLU A 378 24.55 37.63 -10.44
C GLU A 378 23.46 36.62 -10.86
N GLU A 379 22.99 35.77 -9.92
CA GLU A 379 21.60 35.29 -9.94
C GLU A 379 21.03 35.22 -8.52
N SER A 380 20.66 36.38 -7.94
CA SER A 380 19.98 36.43 -6.62
C SER A 380 18.70 37.28 -6.63
N SER A 381 18.41 37.99 -7.73
CA SER A 381 17.25 38.88 -7.83
C SER A 381 16.01 38.22 -8.46
N SER A 382 16.19 37.35 -9.46
CA SER A 382 15.09 36.70 -10.20
C SER A 382 14.35 35.64 -9.38
N ALA A 383 15.06 34.85 -8.58
CA ALA A 383 14.47 33.79 -7.75
C ALA A 383 13.57 34.35 -6.62
N ASN A 384 13.97 35.49 -6.01
CA ASN A 384 13.16 36.17 -5.00
C ASN A 384 11.88 36.78 -5.61
N LEU A 385 11.95 37.33 -6.83
CA LEU A 385 10.78 37.85 -7.52
C LEU A 385 9.78 36.73 -7.89
N ILE A 386 10.28 35.58 -8.35
CA ILE A 386 9.45 34.41 -8.70
C ILE A 386 8.78 33.80 -7.46
N MET A 387 9.49 33.72 -6.33
CA MET A 387 8.92 33.28 -5.04
C MET A 387 7.83 34.22 -4.54
N ILE A 388 8.04 35.54 -4.61
CA ILE A 388 7.02 36.54 -4.19
C ILE A 388 5.78 36.50 -5.10
N ILE A 389 5.95 36.34 -6.41
CA ILE A 389 4.84 36.19 -7.36
C ILE A 389 4.06 34.90 -7.09
N SER A 390 4.75 33.79 -6.79
CA SER A 390 4.10 32.50 -6.50
C SER A 390 3.30 32.54 -5.19
N VAL A 391 3.83 33.19 -4.15
CA VAL A 391 3.13 33.41 -2.87
C VAL A 391 1.93 34.34 -3.04
N THR A 392 2.05 35.43 -3.79
CA THR A 392 0.94 36.37 -4.00
C THR A 392 -0.19 35.80 -4.87
N ILE A 393 0.12 34.94 -5.85
CA ILE A 393 -0.90 34.19 -6.61
C ILE A 393 -1.57 33.14 -5.72
N GLY A 394 -0.81 32.44 -4.87
CA GLY A 394 -1.33 31.49 -3.88
C GLY A 394 -2.33 32.13 -2.91
N ILE A 395 -1.96 33.26 -2.31
CA ILE A 395 -2.82 34.00 -1.37
C ILE A 395 -4.10 34.50 -2.07
N LYS A 396 -4.02 34.98 -3.32
CA LYS A 396 -5.22 35.40 -4.07
C LYS A 396 -6.16 34.23 -4.36
N LYS A 397 -5.63 33.05 -4.65
CA LYS A 397 -6.43 31.85 -4.92
C LYS A 397 -7.11 31.32 -3.65
N GLU A 398 -6.42 31.39 -2.51
CA GLU A 398 -6.95 31.03 -1.21
C GLU A 398 -8.04 32.01 -0.73
N GLN A 399 -7.86 33.32 -0.95
CA GLN A 399 -8.90 34.32 -0.67
C GLN A 399 -10.15 34.13 -1.53
N GLN A 400 -10.01 33.76 -2.80
CA GLN A 400 -11.15 33.47 -3.68
C GLN A 400 -11.94 32.24 -3.21
N TYR A 401 -11.24 31.18 -2.78
CA TYR A 401 -11.86 29.99 -2.20
C TYR A 401 -12.66 30.30 -0.93
N ILE A 402 -12.07 31.07 0.00
CA ILE A 402 -12.76 31.50 1.23
C ILE A 402 -14.00 32.35 0.90
N GLN A 403 -13.94 33.20 -0.13
CA GLN A 403 -15.06 34.05 -0.53
C GLN A 403 -16.23 33.22 -1.13
N GLU A 404 -15.94 32.16 -1.88
CA GLU A 404 -16.94 31.24 -2.43
C GLU A 404 -17.61 30.40 -1.32
N GLU A 405 -16.85 29.91 -0.33
CA GLU A 405 -17.42 29.22 0.84
C GLU A 405 -18.31 30.14 1.67
N GLN A 406 -17.88 31.38 1.91
CA GLN A 406 -18.68 32.37 2.64
C GLN A 406 -19.99 32.71 1.92
N TYR A 407 -20.00 32.72 0.59
CA TYR A 407 -21.22 32.91 -0.20
C TYR A 407 -22.16 31.69 -0.08
N SER A 408 -21.61 30.47 -0.16
CA SER A 408 -22.37 29.23 0.02
C SER A 408 -23.03 29.14 1.41
N ILE A 409 -22.27 29.45 2.47
CA ILE A 409 -22.78 29.46 3.85
C ILE A 409 -23.91 30.46 4.04
N ARG A 410 -23.82 31.66 3.44
CA ARG A 410 -24.91 32.66 3.52
C ARG A 410 -26.20 32.15 2.88
N ASN A 411 -26.12 31.44 1.76
CA ASN A 411 -27.29 30.87 1.10
C ASN A 411 -27.95 29.79 1.97
N ILE A 412 -27.16 28.88 2.54
CA ILE A 412 -27.66 27.85 3.47
C ILE A 412 -28.35 28.47 4.68
N ILE A 413 -27.77 29.51 5.28
CA ILE A 413 -28.39 30.23 6.40
C ILE A 413 -29.71 30.90 5.97
N GLY A 414 -29.78 31.43 4.74
CA GLY A 414 -30.99 31.97 4.14
C GLY A 414 -32.11 30.93 4.06
N ASP A 415 -31.80 29.76 3.51
CA ASP A 415 -32.75 28.65 3.36
C ASP A 415 -33.26 28.13 4.72
N ILE A 416 -32.36 28.01 5.71
CA ILE A 416 -32.73 27.62 7.08
C ILE A 416 -33.68 28.65 7.69
N LYS A 417 -33.40 29.95 7.55
CA LYS A 417 -34.28 31.02 8.06
C LYS A 417 -35.64 30.99 7.38
N GLN A 418 -35.69 30.79 6.06
CA GLN A 418 -36.95 30.70 5.33
C GLN A 418 -37.75 29.47 5.77
N SER A 419 -37.11 28.30 5.90
CA SER A 419 -37.72 27.07 6.41
C SER A 419 -38.29 27.23 7.83
N TYR A 420 -37.58 27.96 8.70
CA TYR A 420 -38.04 28.25 10.07
C TYR A 420 -39.28 29.17 10.07
N GLN A 421 -39.28 30.22 9.24
CA GLN A 421 -40.43 31.12 9.12
C GLN A 421 -41.67 30.40 8.58
N THR A 422 -41.51 29.55 7.55
CA THR A 422 -42.60 28.75 6.99
C THR A 422 -43.22 27.81 8.04
N ARG A 423 -42.38 27.17 8.88
CA ARG A 423 -42.85 26.32 9.98
C ARG A 423 -43.57 27.09 11.09
N LYS A 424 -43.20 28.36 11.33
CA LYS A 424 -43.85 29.22 12.32
C LYS A 424 -45.22 29.72 11.85
N THR A 425 -45.45 29.85 10.54
CA THR A 425 -46.73 30.27 9.95
C THR A 425 -47.74 29.13 9.75
N GLN A 426 -47.34 27.87 9.87
CA GLN A 426 -48.28 26.74 9.85
C GLN A 426 -48.92 26.55 11.25
N ASN A 427 -50.22 26.85 11.32
CA ASN A 427 -51.05 27.02 12.51
C ASN A 427 -51.18 25.72 13.37
N PRO A 428 -51.21 25.76 14.74
CA PRO A 428 -51.17 24.58 15.62
C PRO A 428 -52.49 23.79 15.78
N LYS A 429 -53.36 23.77 14.76
CA LYS A 429 -54.76 23.31 14.90
C LYS A 429 -55.06 21.86 14.49
N SER A 430 -54.08 20.96 14.36
CA SER A 430 -54.37 19.54 14.02
C SER A 430 -53.85 18.46 14.97
N ARG A 431 -53.37 18.80 16.19
CA ARG A 431 -53.03 17.80 17.21
C ARG A 431 -54.09 17.71 18.32
N LYS A 432 -55.33 17.39 17.95
CA LYS A 432 -56.32 16.79 18.86
C LYS A 432 -57.22 15.87 18.04
N SER A 433 -56.88 14.58 18.03
CA SER A 433 -57.81 13.42 17.95
C SER A 433 -57.06 12.19 17.48
N ILE A 434 -56.32 11.52 18.38
CA ILE A 434 -56.15 10.05 18.38
C ILE A 434 -55.86 9.62 19.82
N ILE A 435 -56.87 9.60 20.70
CA ILE A 435 -57.00 8.66 21.82
C ILE A 435 -58.51 8.45 22.04
N PHE A 436 -58.92 7.18 22.20
CA PHE A 436 -60.27 6.61 22.33
C PHE A 436 -61.00 6.24 21.04
N ARG A 437 -60.69 5.03 20.53
CA ARG A 437 -61.57 3.86 20.68
C ARG A 437 -60.76 2.57 20.59
#